data_AF-A0A925ES26-F1
#
_entry.id   AF-A0A925ES26-F1
#
_cell.length_a   1.000
_cell.length_b   1.000
_cell.length_c   1.000
_cell.angle_alpha   90.00
_cell.angle_beta   90.00
_cell.angle_gamma   90.00
#
_symmetry.space_group_name_H-M   'P 1'
#
loop_
_entity.id
_entity.type
_entity.pdbx_description
1 polymer ?
#
loop_
_entity_poly.entity_id
_entity_poly.type
_entity_poly.pdbx_seq_one_letter_code
_entity_poly.pdbx_strand_id
1 'polypeptide(L)'
;MESCLFKANKAFIIFIVGSLCIYSILVLTNEFSRSSGEIFLIPEKYIGFIYIIYDEKEGSSQKVNGVNTYNIPTSGVFITSTGISKRLNMFESSLLFYYINSKGKRLQIPNCCPNRKQNSTFEENTIAFPFKDVPSSDSDKLFSSKPYFTYQIDSMKNLGKETIPLTKIKYENSKIK
;
A
#
# COMPACT_ATOMS: atom_id res chain seq x y z
N MET A 1 17.00 45.67 51.24
CA MET A 1 16.58 44.25 51.13
C MET A 1 15.68 44.06 49.91
N GLU A 2 15.99 44.72 48.77
CA GLU A 2 15.13 44.72 47.55
C GLU A 2 15.83 44.13 46.32
N SER A 3 17.14 43.91 46.39
CA SER A 3 17.97 43.45 45.25
C SER A 3 17.88 41.93 44.99
N CYS A 4 17.41 41.13 45.94
CA CYS A 4 17.21 39.67 45.74
C CYS A 4 15.86 39.36 45.07
N LEU A 5 14.82 40.14 45.34
CA LEU A 5 13.45 39.87 44.88
C LEU A 5 13.32 40.02 43.34
N PHE A 6 14.06 40.96 42.76
CA PHE A 6 14.05 41.19 41.30
C PHE A 6 14.85 40.13 40.51
N LYS A 7 15.90 39.56 41.13
CA LYS A 7 16.75 38.53 40.50
C LYS A 7 16.07 37.16 40.47
N ALA A 8 15.33 36.83 41.53
CA ALA A 8 14.50 35.63 41.60
C ALA A 8 13.38 35.64 40.55
N ASN A 9 12.80 36.81 40.27
CA ASN A 9 11.70 36.95 39.31
C ASN A 9 12.16 36.72 37.84
N LYS A 10 13.37 37.16 37.48
CA LYS A 10 13.93 36.91 36.13
C LYS A 10 14.26 35.44 35.89
N ALA A 11 14.86 34.77 36.87
CA ALA A 11 15.17 33.34 36.76
C ALA A 11 13.89 32.48 36.66
N PHE A 12 12.84 32.85 37.40
CA PHE A 12 11.56 32.17 37.37
C PHE A 12 10.81 32.33 36.03
N ILE A 13 10.83 33.53 35.44
CA ILE A 13 10.24 33.79 34.12
C ILE A 13 10.97 33.00 33.02
N ILE A 14 12.31 32.93 33.07
CA ILE A 14 13.10 32.14 32.09
C ILE A 14 12.74 30.66 32.18
N PHE A 15 12.52 30.13 33.40
CA PHE A 15 12.14 28.74 33.59
C PHE A 15 10.74 28.42 33.03
N ILE A 16 9.77 29.32 33.25
CA ILE A 16 8.41 29.17 32.71
C ILE A 16 8.41 29.23 31.18
N VAL A 17 9.09 30.22 30.60
CA VAL A 17 9.17 30.38 29.13
C VAL A 17 9.93 29.21 28.50
N GLY A 18 11.05 28.79 29.11
CA GLY A 18 11.82 27.63 28.65
C GLY A 18 11.01 26.33 28.69
N SER A 19 10.26 26.10 29.77
CA SER A 19 9.37 24.94 29.89
C SER A 19 8.25 24.97 28.85
N LEU A 20 7.68 26.14 28.54
CA LEU A 20 6.66 26.28 27.50
C LEU A 20 7.22 25.99 26.10
N CYS A 21 8.44 26.45 25.81
CA CYS A 21 9.12 26.17 24.54
C CYS A 21 9.48 24.69 24.39
N ILE A 22 9.90 24.02 25.46
CA ILE A 22 10.19 22.58 25.43
C ILE A 22 8.89 21.79 25.21
N TYR A 23 7.78 22.20 25.85
CA TYR A 23 6.48 21.56 25.65
C TYR A 23 5.96 21.71 24.22
N SER A 24 6.11 22.88 23.60
CA SER A 24 5.69 23.09 22.21
C SER A 24 6.52 22.27 21.21
N ILE A 25 7.82 22.10 21.45
CA ILE A 25 8.68 21.21 20.65
C ILE A 25 8.24 19.75 20.80
N LEU A 26 7.89 19.30 22.01
CA LEU A 26 7.44 17.94 22.26
C LEU A 26 6.12 17.62 21.53
N VAL A 27 5.16 18.57 21.54
CA VAL A 27 3.86 18.41 20.87
C VAL A 27 4.00 18.27 19.36
N LEU A 28 5.01 18.90 18.75
CA LEU A 28 5.28 18.83 17.30
C LEU A 28 5.92 17.50 16.86
N THR A 29 6.37 16.65 17.79
CA THR A 29 7.00 15.36 17.43
C THR A 29 6.02 14.17 17.37
N ASN A 30 4.73 14.39 17.59
CA ASN A 30 3.72 13.32 17.62
C ASN A 30 3.10 12.95 16.26
N GLU A 31 3.57 13.53 15.15
CA GLU A 31 3.07 13.19 13.82
C GLU A 31 4.07 12.34 13.03
N PHE A 32 4.28 11.06 13.35
CA PHE A 32 4.74 10.10 12.31
C PHE A 32 4.63 8.62 12.68
N SER A 33 3.45 8.15 13.10
CA SER A 33 3.21 6.70 13.06
C SER A 33 1.74 6.35 12.99
N ARG A 34 1.17 6.35 11.78
CA ARG A 34 -0.01 5.52 11.46
C ARG A 34 -0.29 5.57 9.96
N SER A 35 0.33 4.64 9.25
CA SER A 35 -0.29 4.13 8.03
C SER A 35 -0.22 2.61 8.12
N SER A 36 -1.33 2.03 8.53
CA SER A 36 -1.57 0.58 8.60
C SER A 36 -2.00 0.03 7.25
N GLY A 37 -1.52 0.61 6.15
CA GLY A 37 -1.95 0.35 4.79
C GLY A 37 -0.85 -0.22 3.90
N GLU A 38 -1.26 -0.66 2.70
CA GLU A 38 -0.36 -1.10 1.63
C GLU A 38 -0.65 -0.31 0.35
N ILE A 39 0.41 0.04 -0.36
CA ILE A 39 0.35 0.77 -1.62
C ILE A 39 0.85 -0.14 -2.74
N PHE A 40 0.02 -0.37 -3.75
CA PHE A 40 0.37 -1.11 -4.96
C PHE A 40 0.56 -0.13 -6.11
N LEU A 41 1.77 -0.09 -6.67
CA LEU A 41 2.15 0.73 -7.81
C LEU A 41 2.18 -0.14 -9.05
N ILE A 42 1.18 0.04 -9.91
CA ILE A 42 0.88 -0.79 -11.07
C ILE A 42 1.36 -0.06 -12.33
N PRO A 43 2.01 -0.73 -13.29
CA PRO A 43 2.43 -0.09 -14.53
C PRO A 43 1.22 0.52 -15.26
N GLU A 44 1.40 1.74 -15.80
CA GLU A 44 0.36 2.40 -16.58
C GLU A 44 -0.22 1.48 -17.67
N LYS A 45 -1.56 1.45 -17.81
CA LYS A 45 -2.32 0.62 -18.76
C LYS A 45 -2.27 -0.90 -18.51
N TYR A 46 -1.79 -1.35 -17.36
CA TYR A 46 -1.85 -2.76 -16.98
C TYR A 46 -3.30 -3.22 -16.77
N ILE A 47 -3.70 -4.29 -17.45
CA ILE A 47 -4.99 -4.98 -17.27
C ILE A 47 -4.69 -6.46 -17.08
N GLY A 48 -5.28 -7.09 -16.06
CA GLY A 48 -5.05 -8.50 -15.75
C GLY A 48 -4.93 -8.78 -14.25
N PHE A 49 -4.33 -9.92 -13.93
CA PHE A 49 -4.20 -10.41 -12.56
C PHE A 49 -2.84 -10.08 -11.95
N ILE A 50 -2.91 -9.47 -10.76
CA ILE A 50 -1.76 -9.22 -9.91
C ILE A 50 -1.73 -10.29 -8.82
N TYR A 51 -0.59 -10.96 -8.68
CA TYR A 51 -0.31 -11.94 -7.64
C TYR A 51 0.74 -11.38 -6.70
N ILE A 52 0.41 -11.29 -5.42
CA ILE A 52 1.35 -10.90 -4.37
C ILE A 52 1.66 -12.12 -3.52
N ILE A 53 2.88 -12.64 -3.62
CA ILE A 53 3.36 -13.79 -2.84
C ILE A 53 4.08 -13.27 -1.60
N TYR A 54 3.60 -13.67 -0.42
CA TYR A 54 4.11 -13.24 0.89
C TYR A 54 5.05 -14.27 1.50
N ASP A 55 5.69 -13.90 2.62
CA ASP A 55 6.57 -14.75 3.44
C ASP A 55 7.83 -15.27 2.74
N GLU A 56 8.27 -14.60 1.67
CA GLU A 56 9.45 -15.01 0.91
C GLU A 56 10.73 -14.36 1.44
N LYS A 57 11.69 -15.19 1.90
CA LYS A 57 12.96 -14.70 2.48
C LYS A 57 13.72 -13.73 1.57
N GLU A 58 13.72 -13.99 0.28
CA GLU A 58 14.39 -13.15 -0.74
C GLU A 58 13.41 -12.17 -1.43
N GLY A 59 12.18 -12.05 -0.92
CA GLY A 59 11.17 -11.17 -1.45
C GLY A 59 11.47 -9.70 -1.18
N SER A 60 11.03 -8.83 -2.09
CA SER A 60 11.24 -7.38 -1.98
C SER A 60 10.33 -6.79 -0.92
N SER A 61 10.89 -5.99 -0.01
CA SER A 61 10.11 -5.19 0.93
C SER A 61 10.59 -3.75 0.84
N GLN A 62 9.71 -2.86 0.39
CA GLN A 62 9.98 -1.44 0.36
C GLN A 62 8.96 -0.72 1.21
N LYS A 63 9.44 0.20 2.06
CA LYS A 63 8.59 1.13 2.79
C LYS A 63 8.87 2.55 2.34
N VAL A 64 7.81 3.27 2.00
CA VAL A 64 7.87 4.71 1.71
C VAL A 64 7.07 5.40 2.79
N ASN A 65 7.70 6.28 3.56
CA ASN A 65 7.07 6.98 4.68
C ASN A 65 6.41 6.02 5.69
N GLY A 66 7.06 4.88 5.96
CA GLY A 66 6.55 3.85 6.87
C GLY A 66 5.48 2.93 6.28
N VAL A 67 5.02 3.17 5.04
CA VAL A 67 3.98 2.37 4.37
C VAL A 67 4.60 1.34 3.44
N ASN A 68 4.19 0.08 3.54
CA ASN A 68 4.58 -0.94 2.59
C ASN A 68 4.14 -0.53 1.18
N THR A 69 5.09 -0.43 0.25
CA THR A 69 4.85 0.00 -1.12
C THR A 69 5.43 -1.04 -2.07
N TYR A 70 4.60 -1.53 -2.99
CA TYR A 70 4.96 -2.62 -3.89
C TYR A 70 4.94 -2.12 -5.34
N ASN A 71 6.10 -2.12 -5.99
CA ASN A 71 6.21 -1.84 -7.42
C ASN A 71 5.90 -3.12 -8.19
N ILE A 72 4.68 -3.22 -8.71
CA ILE A 72 4.21 -4.39 -9.43
C ILE A 72 4.92 -4.45 -10.80
N PRO A 73 5.60 -5.55 -11.12
CA PRO A 73 6.20 -5.71 -12.44
C PRO A 73 5.11 -5.87 -13.50
N THR A 74 5.46 -5.64 -14.76
CA THR A 74 4.55 -5.86 -15.91
C THR A 74 4.08 -7.31 -16.05
N SER A 75 4.75 -8.26 -15.38
CA SER A 75 4.29 -9.66 -15.28
C SER A 75 3.08 -9.84 -14.37
N GLY A 76 2.75 -8.86 -13.52
CA GLY A 76 1.72 -8.97 -12.48
C GLY A 76 2.12 -9.76 -11.24
N VAL A 77 3.30 -10.40 -11.20
CA VAL A 77 3.73 -11.23 -10.07
C VAL A 77 4.75 -10.49 -9.22
N PHE A 78 4.37 -10.15 -7.99
CA PHE A 78 5.24 -9.52 -7.00
C PHE A 78 5.53 -10.49 -5.85
N ILE A 79 6.79 -10.56 -5.43
CA ILE A 79 7.24 -11.43 -4.34
C ILE A 79 7.75 -10.56 -3.20
N THR A 80 7.19 -10.73 -2.00
CA THR A 80 7.49 -9.92 -0.82
C THR A 80 7.94 -10.75 0.37
N SER A 81 8.89 -10.20 1.13
CA SER A 81 9.27 -10.70 2.45
C SER A 81 8.34 -10.22 3.57
N THR A 82 7.34 -9.40 3.24
CA THR A 82 6.30 -9.01 4.20
C THR A 82 5.52 -10.23 4.68
N GLY A 83 5.32 -10.30 6.00
CA GLY A 83 4.50 -11.30 6.67
C GLY A 83 3.04 -11.30 6.21
N ILE A 84 2.47 -12.43 5.75
CA ILE A 84 1.04 -12.48 5.34
C ILE A 84 0.09 -12.07 6.47
N SER A 85 0.46 -12.36 7.73
CA SER A 85 -0.34 -11.97 8.90
C SER A 85 -0.61 -10.47 8.98
N LYS A 86 0.29 -9.62 8.47
CA LYS A 86 0.07 -8.17 8.40
C LYS A 86 -1.02 -7.82 7.38
N ARG A 87 -1.07 -8.54 6.26
CA ARG A 87 -2.10 -8.36 5.23
C ARG A 87 -3.47 -8.85 5.68
N LEU A 88 -3.52 -10.00 6.37
CA LEU A 88 -4.76 -10.59 6.87
C LEU A 88 -5.45 -9.75 7.95
N ASN A 89 -4.68 -9.01 8.76
CA ASN A 89 -5.20 -8.14 9.81
C ASN A 89 -5.56 -6.73 9.31
N MET A 90 -5.52 -6.48 8.00
CA MET A 90 -5.70 -5.17 7.41
C MET A 90 -7.05 -5.08 6.69
N PHE A 91 -7.75 -3.96 6.86
CA PHE A 91 -8.98 -3.67 6.13
C PHE A 91 -8.69 -3.40 4.66
N GLU A 92 -9.57 -3.87 3.77
CA GLU A 92 -9.50 -3.60 2.32
C GLU A 92 -9.47 -2.10 1.99
N SER A 93 -10.09 -1.26 2.82
CA SER A 93 -10.06 0.20 2.70
C SER A 93 -8.68 0.82 2.96
N SER A 94 -7.74 0.07 3.55
CA SER A 94 -6.37 0.50 3.80
C SER A 94 -5.42 0.15 2.64
N LEU A 95 -5.94 -0.50 1.60
CA LEU A 95 -5.20 -0.82 0.38
C LEU A 95 -5.39 0.30 -0.63
N LEU A 96 -4.29 0.79 -1.17
CA LEU A 96 -4.29 1.84 -2.18
C LEU A 96 -3.63 1.31 -3.45
N PHE A 97 -4.35 1.40 -4.56
CA PHE A 97 -3.88 1.00 -5.87
C PHE A 97 -3.63 2.25 -6.71
N TYR A 98 -2.50 2.32 -7.39
CA TYR A 98 -2.19 3.41 -8.30
C TYR A 98 -1.59 2.86 -9.60
N TYR A 99 -1.99 3.43 -10.73
CA TYR A 99 -1.11 3.40 -11.90
C TYR A 99 0.07 4.34 -11.67
N ILE A 100 1.25 3.92 -12.12
CA ILE A 100 2.47 4.72 -12.14
C ILE A 100 3.01 4.78 -13.57
N ASN A 101 3.28 5.99 -14.05
CA ASN A 101 3.91 6.18 -15.35
C ASN A 101 5.44 6.21 -15.25
N SER A 102 6.12 6.28 -16.40
CA SER A 102 7.60 6.32 -16.47
C SER A 102 8.23 7.53 -15.78
N LYS A 103 7.46 8.58 -15.50
CA LYS A 103 7.89 9.79 -14.77
C LYS A 103 7.57 9.73 -13.27
N GLY A 104 7.03 8.61 -12.77
CA GLY A 104 6.64 8.43 -11.37
C GLY A 104 5.33 9.11 -10.98
N LYS A 105 4.57 9.67 -11.93
CA LYS A 105 3.25 10.25 -11.67
C LYS A 105 2.29 9.12 -11.34
N ARG A 106 1.58 9.27 -10.21
CA ARG A 106 0.59 8.31 -9.72
C ARG A 106 -0.82 8.72 -10.09
N LEU A 107 -1.63 7.73 -10.41
CA LEU A 107 -3.04 7.87 -10.74
C LEU A 107 -3.81 6.82 -9.96
N GLN A 108 -4.69 7.23 -9.05
CA GLN A 108 -5.36 6.30 -8.15
C GLN A 108 -6.36 5.42 -8.90
N ILE A 109 -6.29 4.11 -8.61
CA ILE A 109 -7.26 3.12 -9.05
C ILE A 109 -8.23 2.89 -7.87
N PRO A 110 -9.54 3.09 -8.06
CA PRO A 110 -10.50 2.78 -7.02
C PRO A 110 -10.48 1.28 -6.70
N ASN A 111 -10.42 0.96 -5.39
CA ASN A 111 -10.70 -0.39 -4.90
C ASN A 111 -12.22 -0.56 -4.91
N CYS A 112 -12.75 -1.56 -5.62
CA CYS A 112 -14.19 -1.79 -5.60
C CYS A 112 -14.60 -2.46 -4.29
N CYS A 113 -15.69 -1.98 -3.70
CA CYS A 113 -16.24 -2.36 -2.39
C CYS A 113 -15.36 -1.92 -1.18
N PRO A 114 -15.53 -0.66 -0.72
CA PRO A 114 -16.59 -0.44 0.27
C PRO A 114 -17.34 0.90 0.06
N ASN A 115 -18.65 0.84 -0.24
CA ASN A 115 -19.64 1.92 -0.18
C ASN A 115 -19.11 3.37 -0.34
N ARG A 116 -18.86 3.84 -1.56
CA ARG A 116 -18.87 5.29 -1.87
C ARG A 116 -19.04 5.52 -3.36
N LYS A 117 -20.04 6.32 -3.74
CA LYS A 117 -20.14 6.95 -5.06
C LYS A 117 -18.88 7.78 -5.27
N GLN A 118 -17.97 7.31 -6.12
CA GLN A 118 -16.84 8.13 -6.58
C GLN A 118 -17.24 8.76 -7.92
N ASN A 119 -17.41 10.08 -7.91
CA ASN A 119 -17.52 10.88 -9.13
C ASN A 119 -16.11 11.16 -9.63
N SER A 120 -15.60 10.28 -10.48
CA SER A 120 -14.34 10.52 -11.19
C SER A 120 -14.55 10.32 -12.68
N THR A 121 -14.50 11.42 -13.42
CA THR A 121 -14.52 11.46 -14.87
C THR A 121 -13.24 10.79 -15.39
N PHE A 122 -13.30 9.49 -15.64
CA PHE A 122 -12.19 8.70 -16.18
C PHE A 122 -12.52 8.17 -17.57
N GLU A 123 -11.49 8.06 -18.40
CA GLU A 123 -11.46 7.07 -19.46
C GLU A 123 -11.60 5.69 -18.80
N GLU A 124 -12.82 5.17 -18.85
CA GLU A 124 -13.21 3.78 -18.59
C GLU A 124 -12.74 3.17 -17.25
N ASN A 125 -13.44 3.53 -16.18
CA ASN A 125 -14.02 2.55 -15.24
C ASN A 125 -13.07 1.53 -14.57
N THR A 126 -11.76 1.66 -14.54
CA THR A 126 -10.90 0.58 -14.04
C THR A 126 -10.92 0.48 -12.51
N ILE A 127 -11.07 -0.74 -11.98
CA ILE A 127 -11.07 -1.05 -10.55
C ILE A 127 -10.09 -2.17 -10.22
N ALA A 128 -9.55 -2.10 -9.00
CA ALA A 128 -8.94 -3.25 -8.37
C ALA A 128 -10.00 -3.99 -7.56
N PHE A 129 -10.11 -5.31 -7.75
CA PHE A 129 -10.97 -6.16 -6.92
C PHE A 129 -10.21 -7.37 -6.40
N PRO A 130 -10.41 -7.75 -5.12
CA PRO A 130 -9.88 -8.99 -4.61
C PRO A 130 -10.51 -10.14 -5.38
N PHE A 131 -9.68 -10.95 -6.05
CA PHE A 131 -10.15 -12.12 -6.76
C PHE A 131 -10.10 -13.31 -5.81
N LYS A 132 -11.27 -13.83 -5.46
CA LYS A 132 -11.43 -14.87 -4.44
C LYS A 132 -11.84 -16.19 -5.10
N ASP A 133 -11.05 -16.69 -6.05
CA ASP A 133 -11.24 -18.05 -6.55
C ASP A 133 -10.01 -18.95 -6.34
N VAL A 134 -10.33 -19.97 -5.54
CA VAL A 134 -9.92 -21.39 -5.47
C VAL A 134 -8.84 -21.85 -6.47
N PRO A 135 -7.88 -22.71 -6.04
CA PRO A 135 -6.84 -23.24 -6.91
C PRO A 135 -7.47 -23.94 -8.12
N SER A 136 -7.20 -23.44 -9.32
CA SER A 136 -7.64 -24.07 -10.56
C SER A 136 -6.41 -24.50 -11.36
N SER A 137 -6.13 -25.80 -11.21
CA SER A 137 -5.43 -26.71 -12.13
C SER A 137 -4.23 -26.12 -12.87
N ASP A 138 -3.04 -26.59 -12.44
CA ASP A 138 -1.72 -26.53 -13.06
C ASP A 138 -0.82 -25.29 -12.78
N SER A 139 -1.35 -24.08 -12.61
CA SER A 139 -0.57 -22.99 -11.98
C SER A 139 -0.37 -23.21 -10.47
N ASP A 140 -1.21 -24.06 -9.89
CA ASP A 140 -1.30 -24.35 -8.46
C ASP A 140 -0.04 -24.94 -7.84
N LYS A 141 0.81 -25.69 -8.57
CA LYS A 141 1.98 -26.30 -7.91
C LYS A 141 3.02 -25.29 -7.42
N LEU A 142 3.12 -24.12 -8.07
CA LEU A 142 4.07 -23.08 -7.68
C LEU A 142 3.53 -22.20 -6.53
N PHE A 143 2.21 -21.95 -6.52
CA PHE A 143 1.54 -21.11 -5.53
C PHE A 143 0.98 -21.90 -4.33
N SER A 144 0.81 -23.23 -4.44
CA SER A 144 0.24 -24.11 -3.40
C SER A 144 1.06 -24.15 -2.11
N SER A 145 2.34 -23.79 -2.15
CA SER A 145 3.21 -23.84 -0.96
C SER A 145 3.31 -22.50 -0.22
N LYS A 146 2.81 -21.40 -0.81
CA LYS A 146 3.11 -20.05 -0.33
C LYS A 146 1.86 -19.20 -0.22
N PRO A 147 1.75 -18.38 0.84
CA PRO A 147 0.62 -17.48 0.99
C PRO A 147 0.62 -16.41 -0.11
N TYR A 148 -0.51 -16.25 -0.81
CA TYR A 148 -0.65 -15.20 -1.82
C TYR A 148 -2.01 -14.50 -1.79
N PHE A 149 -2.04 -13.27 -2.32
CA PHE A 149 -3.27 -12.55 -2.63
C PHE A 149 -3.32 -12.21 -4.10
N THR A 150 -4.52 -12.31 -4.68
CA THR A 150 -4.76 -11.98 -6.08
C THR A 150 -5.69 -10.78 -6.18
N TYR A 151 -5.32 -9.83 -7.03
CA TYR A 151 -6.17 -8.71 -7.42
C TYR A 151 -6.34 -8.72 -8.92
N GLN A 152 -7.54 -8.40 -9.38
CA GLN A 152 -7.79 -8.17 -10.78
C GLN A 152 -7.91 -6.68 -11.04
N ILE A 153 -7.19 -6.22 -12.06
CA ILE A 153 -7.27 -4.86 -12.59
C ILE A 153 -8.03 -4.93 -13.91
N ASP A 154 -9.25 -4.42 -13.92
CA ASP A 154 -10.11 -4.41 -15.11
C ASP A 154 -11.18 -3.31 -15.04
N SER A 155 -11.88 -3.07 -16.15
CA SER A 155 -13.01 -2.15 -16.22
C SER A 155 -14.19 -2.61 -15.35
N MET A 156 -14.87 -1.67 -14.68
CA MET A 156 -16.09 -1.86 -13.90
C MET A 156 -17.21 -2.48 -14.74
N LYS A 157 -17.18 -2.29 -16.07
CA LYS A 157 -18.14 -2.91 -17.00
C LYS A 157 -18.04 -4.44 -17.00
N ASN A 158 -16.94 -5.00 -16.50
CA ASN A 158 -16.66 -6.44 -16.44
C ASN A 158 -16.87 -7.02 -15.03
N LEU A 159 -17.25 -6.19 -14.04
CA LEU A 159 -17.53 -6.65 -12.69
C LEU A 159 -18.73 -7.62 -12.70
N GLY A 160 -18.53 -8.84 -12.21
CA GLY A 160 -19.57 -9.88 -12.14
C GLY A 160 -19.81 -10.67 -13.43
N LYS A 161 -19.03 -10.44 -14.49
CA LYS A 161 -19.07 -11.29 -15.69
C LYS A 161 -18.05 -12.42 -15.55
N GLU A 162 -18.50 -13.67 -15.42
CA GLU A 162 -17.67 -14.89 -15.32
C GLU A 162 -16.97 -15.27 -16.65
N THR A 163 -16.45 -14.30 -17.40
CA THR A 163 -15.79 -14.59 -18.68
C THR A 163 -14.50 -13.80 -18.79
N ILE A 164 -13.48 -14.26 -18.08
CA ILE A 164 -12.12 -13.76 -18.31
C ILE A 164 -11.24 -14.99 -18.46
N PRO A 165 -10.75 -15.29 -19.69
CA PRO A 165 -9.82 -16.39 -19.87
C PRO A 165 -8.63 -16.11 -18.96
N LEU A 166 -8.40 -17.06 -18.05
CA LEU A 166 -7.25 -17.11 -17.16
C LEU A 166 -6.05 -16.58 -17.92
N THR A 167 -5.50 -15.45 -17.48
CA THR A 167 -4.28 -14.95 -18.09
C THR A 167 -3.24 -16.02 -17.79
N LYS A 168 -3.02 -16.88 -18.79
CA LYS A 168 -2.04 -17.97 -18.77
C LYS A 168 -0.68 -17.27 -18.88
N ILE A 169 -0.25 -16.63 -17.80
CA ILE A 169 0.96 -15.83 -17.80
C ILE A 169 2.14 -16.80 -17.83
N LYS A 170 2.88 -16.67 -18.93
CA LYS A 170 4.25 -17.11 -19.20
C LYS A 170 5.21 -16.81 -18.04
N TYR A 171 5.10 -17.53 -16.92
CA TYR A 171 6.14 -17.56 -15.90
C TYR A 171 7.36 -18.39 -16.36
N GLU A 172 7.20 -19.23 -17.39
CA GLU A 172 8.27 -20.10 -17.91
C GLU A 172 9.42 -19.35 -18.61
N ASN A 173 9.27 -18.07 -18.98
CA ASN A 173 10.30 -17.37 -19.77
C ASN A 173 11.19 -16.40 -18.98
N SER A 174 11.01 -16.21 -17.67
CA SER A 174 11.86 -15.30 -16.87
C SER A 174 12.99 -16.00 -16.10
N LYS A 175 13.12 -17.33 -16.21
CA LYS A 175 14.24 -18.11 -15.64
C LYS A 175 15.28 -18.59 -16.66
N ILE A 176 15.34 -17.97 -17.84
CA ILE A 176 16.44 -18.21 -18.80
C ILE A 176 17.09 -16.87 -19.16
N LYS A 177 17.96 -16.39 -18.28
CA LYS A 177 19.33 -15.95 -18.60
C LYS A 177 20.08 -15.58 -17.33
#